data_AF-A0A5R8KHH1-F1
#
_entry.id   AF-A0A5R8KHH1-F1
#
_cell.length_a   1.000
_cell.length_b   1.000
_cell.length_c   1.000
_cell.angle_alpha   90.00
_cell.angle_beta   90.00
_cell.angle_gamma   90.00
#
_symmetry.space_group_name_H-M   'P 1'
#
loop_
_entity.id
_entity.type
_entity.pdbx_description
1 polymer ?
#
loop_
_entity_poly.entity_id
_entity_poly.type
_entity_poly.pdbx_seq_one_letter_code
_entity_poly.pdbx_strand_id
1 'polypeptide(L)'
;MKPSLFSAITLAAAFSAPACFGFTIELDYSLTDTTSGFFSNAAAKAAVDAAAADISALLAPTLLTAISPAGTPNVDNITGTAGGSSATANWSYDFTDPDLGGTVTIASPSLAANTIRIYVGAQPLSGTTLGMGGPSGAGIGLSASISGGTFGTAVDNMETLSNTYMGRGAGPTIGSLSGSIGSESYTLSYGMAIGQLWFDNDGSTTWNFDHTATTFTGSDLYSVALHEILHAIGFGESETWEENVIGNEWQGVTVSGILGGSTAIIDGSGSHLIENLMSWTLGIGAGAPSTSTLQEVVMDPTLTQGTRKYLTLLDAAILTDLGYATVIPEPSRALLLLFGFALLHTRRRR
;
A
#
# COMPACT_ATOMS: atom_id res chain seq x y z
N MET A 1 -22.71 -57.23 40.89
CA MET A 1 -21.89 -56.00 40.98
C MET A 1 -22.02 -55.26 39.65
N LYS A 2 -22.51 -54.02 39.68
CA LYS A 2 -22.82 -53.20 38.50
C LYS A 2 -21.55 -52.55 37.95
N PRO A 3 -21.31 -52.48 36.63
CA PRO A 3 -20.26 -51.63 36.09
C PRO A 3 -20.79 -50.19 35.93
N SER A 4 -20.04 -49.22 36.47
CA SER A 4 -20.35 -47.79 36.35
C SER A 4 -19.87 -47.26 34.99
N LEU A 5 -20.78 -46.66 34.22
CA LEU A 5 -20.42 -45.82 33.07
C LEU A 5 -19.80 -44.52 33.59
N PHE A 6 -18.55 -44.24 33.21
CA PHE A 6 -17.99 -42.90 33.24
C PHE A 6 -18.30 -42.21 31.90
N SER A 7 -19.24 -41.26 31.92
CA SER A 7 -19.45 -40.32 30.83
C SER A 7 -18.31 -39.30 30.80
N ALA A 8 -17.49 -39.35 29.75
CA ALA A 8 -16.57 -38.27 29.43
C ALA A 8 -17.38 -37.11 28.80
N ILE A 9 -17.49 -36.00 29.51
CA ILE A 9 -17.99 -34.73 28.97
C ILE A 9 -16.82 -34.08 28.25
N THR A 10 -16.83 -34.13 26.91
CA THR A 10 -15.88 -33.37 26.09
C THR A 10 -16.40 -31.94 25.97
N LEU A 11 -15.82 -31.02 26.74
CA LEU A 11 -16.09 -29.59 26.61
C LEU A 11 -15.32 -29.07 25.39
N ALA A 12 -15.98 -28.96 24.24
CA ALA A 12 -15.43 -28.29 23.07
C ALA A 12 -15.45 -26.77 23.32
N ALA A 13 -14.33 -26.23 23.79
CA ALA A 13 -14.11 -24.79 23.81
C ALA A 13 -13.88 -24.32 22.36
N ALA A 14 -14.91 -23.73 21.75
CA ALA A 14 -14.75 -22.96 20.53
C ALA A 14 -13.96 -21.69 20.86
N PHE A 15 -12.64 -21.74 20.69
CA PHE A 15 -11.85 -20.52 20.60
C PHE A 15 -12.21 -19.84 19.29
N SER A 16 -13.10 -18.84 19.33
CA SER A 16 -13.15 -17.82 18.29
C SER A 16 -11.82 -17.09 18.32
N ALA A 17 -10.92 -17.43 17.40
CA ALA A 17 -9.75 -16.60 17.15
C ALA A 17 -10.27 -15.18 16.83
N PRO A 18 -9.72 -14.12 17.44
CA PRO A 18 -10.08 -12.77 17.04
C PRO A 18 -9.86 -12.65 15.53
N ALA A 19 -10.81 -12.04 14.81
CA ALA A 19 -10.59 -11.69 13.42
C ALA A 19 -9.31 -10.85 13.38
N CYS A 20 -8.26 -11.39 12.76
CA CYS A 20 -7.05 -10.63 12.50
C CYS A 20 -7.47 -9.54 11.50
N PHE A 21 -7.56 -8.28 11.96
CA PHE A 21 -7.84 -7.14 11.08
C PHE A 21 -6.62 -6.89 10.20
N GLY A 22 -6.51 -7.67 9.11
CA GLY A 22 -5.46 -7.53 8.11
C GLY A 22 -5.54 -6.18 7.41
N PHE A 23 -4.40 -5.74 6.88
CA PHE A 23 -4.37 -4.66 5.91
C PHE A 23 -5.19 -5.04 4.68
N THR A 24 -5.95 -4.10 4.13
CA THR A 24 -6.83 -4.34 2.97
C THR A 24 -6.62 -3.27 1.93
N ILE A 25 -6.18 -3.69 0.73
CA ILE A 25 -6.32 -2.88 -0.48
C ILE A 25 -7.68 -3.19 -1.09
N GLU A 26 -8.60 -2.24 -0.97
CA GLU A 26 -9.94 -2.31 -1.55
C GLU A 26 -9.91 -1.73 -2.97
N LEU A 27 -10.00 -2.61 -3.96
CA LEU A 27 -10.13 -2.19 -5.35
C LEU A 27 -11.58 -1.79 -5.66
N ASP A 28 -11.75 -0.57 -6.13
CA ASP A 28 -13.02 0.00 -6.54
C ASP A 28 -13.08 0.13 -8.07
N TYR A 29 -13.98 -0.64 -8.67
CA TYR A 29 -14.20 -0.66 -10.13
C TYR A 29 -15.42 0.18 -10.54
N SER A 30 -15.99 0.99 -9.65
CA SER A 30 -17.20 1.77 -9.95
C SER A 30 -17.02 2.85 -11.02
N LEU A 31 -15.77 3.24 -11.29
CA LEU A 31 -15.41 4.23 -12.31
C LEU A 31 -14.89 3.62 -13.62
N THR A 32 -14.81 2.28 -13.73
CA THR A 32 -14.27 1.64 -14.95
C THR A 32 -15.33 1.27 -15.97
N ASP A 33 -14.88 0.90 -17.18
CA ASP A 33 -15.67 0.32 -18.28
C ASP A 33 -16.83 1.21 -18.74
N THR A 34 -16.73 2.52 -18.50
CA THR A 34 -17.69 3.47 -19.07
C THR A 34 -17.51 3.58 -20.58
N THR A 35 -16.28 3.34 -21.06
CA THR A 35 -15.90 3.44 -22.47
C THR A 35 -15.11 2.22 -22.99
N SER A 36 -14.31 1.58 -22.15
CA SER A 36 -13.26 0.64 -22.59
C SER A 36 -13.67 -0.85 -22.63
N GLY A 37 -14.50 -1.31 -21.68
CA GLY A 37 -14.88 -2.72 -21.53
C GLY A 37 -13.71 -3.64 -21.13
N PHE A 38 -12.60 -3.08 -20.66
CA PHE A 38 -11.39 -3.80 -20.28
C PHE A 38 -11.65 -4.75 -19.11
N PHE A 39 -12.37 -4.30 -18.07
CA PHE A 39 -12.66 -5.08 -16.87
C PHE A 39 -13.96 -5.89 -16.94
N SER A 40 -14.67 -5.80 -18.06
CA SER A 40 -15.74 -6.72 -18.41
C SER A 40 -15.16 -8.12 -18.68
N ASN A 41 -13.84 -8.22 -18.91
CA ASN A 41 -13.08 -9.45 -18.84
C ASN A 41 -12.83 -9.86 -17.38
N ALA A 42 -13.51 -10.93 -16.95
CA ALA A 42 -13.36 -11.48 -15.59
C ALA A 42 -11.92 -11.91 -15.24
N ALA A 43 -11.12 -12.35 -16.23
CA ALA A 43 -9.72 -12.71 -15.99
C ALA A 43 -8.86 -11.47 -15.71
N ALA A 44 -9.15 -10.35 -16.40
CA ALA A 44 -8.47 -9.08 -16.15
C ALA A 44 -8.72 -8.60 -14.72
N LYS A 45 -9.99 -8.60 -14.30
CA LYS A 45 -10.36 -8.26 -12.92
C LYS A 45 -9.67 -9.18 -11.91
N ALA A 46 -9.72 -10.49 -12.14
CA ALA A 46 -9.11 -11.47 -11.25
C ALA A 46 -7.58 -11.30 -11.12
N ALA A 47 -6.88 -10.88 -12.18
CA ALA A 47 -5.45 -10.63 -12.13
C ALA A 47 -5.10 -9.41 -11.24
N VAL A 48 -5.85 -8.31 -11.36
CA VAL A 48 -5.63 -7.12 -10.52
C VAL A 48 -6.05 -7.38 -9.07
N ASP A 49 -7.17 -8.08 -8.85
CA ASP A 49 -7.60 -8.52 -7.52
C ASP A 49 -6.52 -9.40 -6.84
N ALA A 50 -5.88 -10.30 -7.59
CA ALA A 50 -4.80 -11.14 -7.07
C ALA A 50 -3.56 -10.31 -6.67
N ALA A 51 -3.16 -9.34 -7.49
CA ALA A 51 -2.05 -8.44 -7.15
C ALA A 51 -2.32 -7.64 -5.86
N ALA A 52 -3.53 -7.09 -5.72
CA ALA A 52 -3.94 -6.38 -4.50
C ALA A 52 -3.98 -7.30 -3.28
N ALA A 53 -4.45 -8.53 -3.44
CA ALA A 53 -4.47 -9.53 -2.37
C ALA A 53 -3.06 -9.91 -1.91
N ASP A 54 -2.12 -10.04 -2.83
CA ASP A 54 -0.73 -10.40 -2.52
C ASP A 54 0.01 -9.27 -1.79
N ILE A 55 -0.19 -8.02 -2.21
CA ILE A 55 0.34 -6.85 -1.49
C ILE A 55 -0.34 -6.73 -0.11
N SER A 56 -1.65 -6.94 -0.03
CA SER A 56 -2.36 -6.96 1.26
C SER A 56 -1.85 -8.06 2.19
N ALA A 57 -1.47 -9.22 1.65
CA ALA A 57 -0.90 -10.33 2.42
C ALA A 57 0.53 -10.06 2.87
N LEU A 58 1.32 -9.32 2.07
CA LEU A 58 2.63 -8.83 2.47
C LEU A 58 2.52 -7.82 3.61
N LEU A 59 1.52 -6.94 3.57
CA LEU A 59 1.34 -5.90 4.58
C LEU A 59 0.70 -6.51 5.83
N ALA A 60 1.46 -6.53 6.93
CA ALA A 60 0.93 -6.86 8.25
C ALA A 60 -0.19 -5.85 8.60
N PRO A 61 -1.00 -6.10 9.65
CA PRO A 61 -1.89 -5.09 10.23
C PRO A 61 -1.12 -3.83 10.60
N THR A 62 -0.96 -2.95 9.62
CA THR A 62 -0.38 -1.63 9.73
C THR A 62 -1.50 -0.80 10.32
N LEU A 63 -1.30 -0.23 11.51
CA LEU A 63 -2.35 0.44 12.29
C LEU A 63 -2.76 1.77 11.64
N LEU A 64 -3.36 1.71 10.44
CA LEU A 64 -3.90 2.86 9.77
C LEU A 64 -5.21 3.24 10.44
N THR A 65 -5.31 4.47 10.93
CA THR A 65 -6.54 4.97 11.51
C THR A 65 -7.63 5.11 10.43
N ALA A 66 -8.88 4.92 10.85
CA ALA A 66 -10.03 5.15 9.99
C ALA A 66 -10.17 6.64 9.64
N ILE A 67 -10.75 6.92 8.48
CA ILE A 67 -11.18 8.24 8.03
C ILE A 67 -12.71 8.24 8.05
N SER A 68 -13.32 9.24 8.68
CA SER A 68 -14.78 9.30 8.84
C SER A 68 -15.29 10.74 8.80
N PRO A 69 -16.35 11.04 8.02
CA PRO A 69 -16.99 12.35 7.97
C PRO A 69 -17.96 12.57 9.16
N ALA A 70 -17.89 11.71 10.17
CA ALA A 70 -18.70 11.75 11.37
C ALA A 70 -17.94 11.19 12.57
N GLY A 71 -18.37 11.56 13.78
CA GLY A 71 -17.73 11.13 15.03
C GLY A 71 -16.54 12.01 15.41
N THR A 72 -15.58 11.43 16.14
CA THR A 72 -14.37 12.13 16.56
C THR A 72 -13.15 11.27 16.21
N PRO A 73 -12.28 11.72 15.29
CA PRO A 73 -12.42 12.95 14.49
C PRO A 73 -13.54 12.85 13.44
N ASN A 74 -14.10 14.00 13.09
CA ASN A 74 -14.84 14.19 11.86
C ASN A 74 -13.89 14.90 10.87
N VAL A 75 -13.51 14.23 9.79
CA VAL A 75 -12.54 14.78 8.82
C VAL A 75 -13.10 15.96 8.01
N ASP A 76 -14.42 16.10 7.95
CA ASP A 76 -15.10 17.26 7.37
C ASP A 76 -15.00 18.49 8.30
N ASN A 77 -14.62 18.31 9.56
CA ASN A 77 -14.55 19.39 10.55
C ASN A 77 -13.54 19.08 11.67
N ILE A 78 -12.25 19.02 11.32
CA ILE A 78 -11.17 18.93 12.31
C ILE A 78 -10.91 20.33 12.87
N THR A 79 -11.35 20.56 14.10
CA THR A 79 -11.31 21.90 14.73
C THR A 79 -10.32 21.96 15.89
N GLY A 80 -9.33 22.83 15.77
CA GLY A 80 -8.51 23.31 16.88
C GLY A 80 -9.16 24.51 17.56
N THR A 81 -9.09 24.58 18.89
CA THR A 81 -9.66 25.70 19.67
C THR A 81 -8.67 26.19 20.72
N ALA A 82 -8.68 27.50 20.99
CA ALA A 82 -7.91 28.11 22.07
C ALA A 82 -8.48 29.49 22.44
N GLY A 83 -8.77 29.73 23.72
CA GLY A 83 -9.17 31.05 24.23
C GLY A 83 -10.41 31.67 23.55
N GLY A 84 -11.31 30.84 23.03
CA GLY A 84 -12.48 31.26 22.26
C GLY A 84 -12.24 31.45 20.76
N SER A 85 -10.99 31.35 20.29
CA SER A 85 -10.66 31.21 18.88
C SER A 85 -10.82 29.75 18.41
N SER A 86 -11.10 29.57 17.12
CA SER A 86 -11.09 28.26 16.46
C SER A 86 -10.53 28.35 15.05
N ALA A 87 -9.87 27.26 14.62
CA ALA A 87 -9.49 27.02 13.24
C ALA A 87 -9.98 25.61 12.86
N THR A 88 -10.56 25.47 11.67
CA THR A 88 -11.17 24.23 11.21
C THR A 88 -10.65 23.87 9.82
N ALA A 89 -10.22 22.62 9.69
CA ALA A 89 -9.90 21.95 8.44
C ALA A 89 -11.05 21.02 8.00
N ASN A 90 -11.42 21.13 6.73
CA ASN A 90 -12.32 20.21 6.03
C ASN A 90 -11.53 19.55 4.90
N TRP A 91 -11.35 18.24 4.97
CA TRP A 91 -10.50 17.49 4.06
C TRP A 91 -11.26 16.87 2.91
N SER A 92 -10.67 16.92 1.72
CA SER A 92 -11.10 16.18 0.53
C SER A 92 -9.93 15.44 -0.10
N TYR A 93 -10.22 14.44 -0.94
CA TYR A 93 -9.22 13.83 -1.82
C TYR A 93 -9.56 14.09 -3.28
N ASP A 94 -8.53 14.22 -4.10
CA ASP A 94 -8.66 14.38 -5.55
C ASP A 94 -7.71 13.45 -6.30
N PHE A 95 -8.21 12.86 -7.38
CA PHE A 95 -7.45 11.94 -8.20
C PHE A 95 -7.94 11.99 -9.65
N THR A 96 -7.12 11.47 -10.56
CA THR A 96 -7.51 11.30 -11.96
C THR A 96 -8.44 10.10 -12.09
N ASP A 97 -9.64 10.32 -12.65
CA ASP A 97 -10.57 9.29 -13.06
C ASP A 97 -9.82 8.25 -13.91
N PRO A 98 -9.76 6.98 -13.52
CA PRO A 98 -8.92 5.99 -14.18
C PRO A 98 -9.52 5.44 -15.48
N ASP A 99 -10.73 5.84 -15.90
CA ASP A 99 -11.31 5.49 -17.23
C ASP A 99 -11.49 6.72 -18.13
N LEU A 100 -11.76 7.90 -17.56
CA LEU A 100 -12.06 9.13 -18.31
C LEU A 100 -10.96 10.20 -18.30
N GLY A 101 -9.99 10.11 -17.40
CA GLY A 101 -8.85 11.04 -17.30
C GLY A 101 -9.18 12.42 -16.69
N GLY A 102 -10.44 12.68 -16.31
CA GLY A 102 -10.84 13.91 -15.62
C GLY A 102 -10.56 13.84 -14.11
N THR A 103 -10.60 14.97 -13.40
CA THR A 103 -10.45 14.96 -11.94
C THR A 103 -11.74 14.51 -11.23
N VAL A 104 -11.60 13.56 -10.31
CA VAL A 104 -12.63 13.16 -9.34
C VAL A 104 -12.28 13.74 -7.98
N THR A 105 -13.28 14.25 -7.26
CA THR A 105 -13.11 14.77 -5.90
C THR A 105 -14.03 14.04 -4.93
N ILE A 106 -13.45 13.53 -3.84
CA ILE A 106 -14.18 12.95 -2.71
C ILE A 106 -14.20 13.98 -1.59
N ALA A 107 -15.29 14.73 -1.50
CA ALA A 107 -15.43 15.85 -0.57
C ALA A 107 -15.63 15.43 0.90
N SER A 108 -16.18 14.24 1.14
CA SER A 108 -16.42 13.69 2.49
C SER A 108 -15.90 12.24 2.53
N PRO A 109 -14.58 12.05 2.64
CA PRO A 109 -13.99 10.72 2.55
C PRO A 109 -14.37 9.86 3.77
N SER A 110 -14.61 8.57 3.51
CA SER A 110 -14.92 7.57 4.51
C SER A 110 -14.18 6.27 4.17
N LEU A 111 -13.36 5.81 5.11
CA LEU A 111 -12.51 4.64 4.95
C LEU A 111 -12.30 3.95 6.30
N ALA A 112 -12.42 2.62 6.31
CA ALA A 112 -12.17 1.84 7.51
C ALA A 112 -10.69 1.90 7.92
N ALA A 113 -10.42 1.55 9.18
CA ALA A 113 -9.05 1.34 9.66
C ALA A 113 -8.39 0.21 8.85
N ASN A 114 -7.07 0.29 8.65
CA ASN A 114 -6.27 -0.67 7.88
C ASN A 114 -6.72 -0.87 6.42
N THR A 115 -7.51 0.03 5.86
CA THR A 115 -7.94 -0.01 4.46
C THR A 115 -7.30 1.12 3.66
N ILE A 116 -6.93 0.83 2.41
CA ILE A 116 -6.67 1.79 1.34
C ILE A 116 -7.66 1.49 0.23
N ARG A 117 -8.27 2.50 -0.39
CA ARG A 117 -9.11 2.32 -1.58
C ARG A 117 -8.34 2.71 -2.83
N ILE A 118 -8.36 1.87 -3.86
CA ILE A 118 -7.76 2.18 -5.15
C ILE A 118 -8.85 2.12 -6.22
N TYR A 119 -9.05 3.22 -6.94
CA TYR A 119 -9.93 3.27 -8.09
C TYR A 119 -9.20 2.70 -9.31
N VAL A 120 -9.80 1.69 -9.94
CA VAL A 120 -9.19 0.95 -11.05
C VAL A 120 -9.89 1.32 -12.36
N GLY A 121 -9.13 1.48 -13.43
CA GLY A 121 -9.68 1.75 -14.76
C GLY A 121 -8.74 1.37 -15.90
N ALA A 122 -9.09 1.78 -17.12
CA ALA A 122 -8.26 1.58 -18.28
C ALA A 122 -8.38 2.78 -19.22
N GLN A 123 -7.25 3.27 -19.73
CA GLN A 123 -7.19 4.40 -20.66
C GLN A 123 -6.14 4.16 -21.74
N PRO A 124 -6.27 4.82 -22.91
CA PRO A 124 -5.24 4.73 -23.93
C PRO A 124 -3.96 5.37 -23.40
N LEU A 125 -2.90 4.57 -23.29
CA LEU A 125 -1.57 5.05 -22.89
C LEU A 125 -0.70 5.19 -24.14
N SER A 126 0.25 6.11 -24.10
CA SER A 126 1.14 6.36 -25.24
C SER A 126 2.48 5.64 -25.09
N GLY A 127 3.09 5.26 -26.21
CA GLY A 127 4.42 4.66 -26.21
C GLY A 127 4.41 3.22 -25.73
N THR A 128 5.20 2.92 -24.70
CA THR A 128 5.35 1.55 -24.15
C THR A 128 4.81 1.42 -22.73
N THR A 129 4.15 2.45 -22.22
CA THR A 129 3.58 2.46 -20.87
C THR A 129 2.38 1.50 -20.80
N LEU A 130 2.45 0.52 -19.92
CA LEU A 130 1.43 -0.53 -19.78
C LEU A 130 0.38 -0.20 -18.71
N GLY A 131 0.76 0.58 -17.71
CA GLY A 131 -0.09 1.06 -16.65
C GLY A 131 0.44 2.36 -16.07
N MET A 132 -0.41 3.05 -15.34
CA MET A 132 -0.03 4.18 -14.50
C MET A 132 -0.84 4.12 -13.21
N GLY A 133 -0.17 4.28 -12.07
CA GLY A 133 -0.78 4.34 -10.76
C GLY A 133 -0.13 5.39 -9.89
N GLY A 134 -0.85 5.83 -8.87
CA GLY A 134 -0.33 6.81 -7.92
C GLY A 134 -1.32 7.07 -6.78
N PRO A 135 -0.84 7.64 -5.68
CA PRO A 135 -1.71 8.07 -4.61
C PRO A 135 -2.58 9.24 -5.07
N SER A 136 -3.71 9.45 -4.40
CA SER A 136 -4.52 10.66 -4.59
C SER A 136 -3.85 11.87 -3.95
N GLY A 137 -4.06 13.04 -4.55
CA GLY A 137 -3.82 14.32 -3.87
C GLY A 137 -4.87 14.58 -2.78
N ALA A 138 -4.61 15.57 -1.94
CA ALA A 138 -5.56 16.07 -0.95
C ALA A 138 -5.89 17.54 -1.19
N GLY A 139 -7.13 17.89 -0.89
CA GLY A 139 -7.63 19.27 -0.85
C GLY A 139 -8.08 19.64 0.55
N ILE A 140 -8.07 20.94 0.85
CA ILE A 140 -8.51 21.45 2.14
C ILE A 140 -9.36 22.72 2.03
N GLY A 141 -10.51 22.70 2.69
CA GLY A 141 -11.30 23.88 3.01
C GLY A 141 -10.99 24.37 4.42
N LEU A 142 -10.72 25.67 4.58
CA LEU A 142 -10.38 26.26 5.87
C LEU A 142 -11.41 27.27 6.33
N SER A 143 -11.71 27.26 7.63
CA SER A 143 -12.51 28.30 8.28
C SER A 143 -11.97 28.62 9.68
N ALA A 144 -12.22 29.85 10.14
CA ALA A 144 -11.76 30.30 11.44
C ALA A 144 -12.75 31.24 12.13
N SER A 145 -12.71 31.23 13.46
CA SER A 145 -13.28 32.25 14.32
C SER A 145 -12.17 32.83 15.19
N ILE A 146 -11.99 34.15 15.13
CA ILE A 146 -10.90 34.83 15.83
C ILE A 146 -11.47 35.57 17.03
N SER A 147 -11.02 35.18 18.22
CA SER A 147 -11.38 35.82 19.48
C SER A 147 -10.16 35.85 20.40
N GLY A 148 -9.75 37.06 20.79
CA GLY A 148 -8.56 37.26 21.63
C GLY A 148 -7.24 37.00 20.89
N GLY A 149 -6.15 36.84 21.66
CA GLY A 149 -4.78 36.69 21.15
C GLY A 149 -4.30 35.25 21.01
N THR A 150 -5.20 34.26 21.01
CA THR A 150 -4.87 32.82 21.05
C THR A 150 -5.13 32.10 19.73
N PHE A 151 -5.27 32.85 18.63
CA PHE A 151 -5.61 32.26 17.34
C PHE A 151 -4.50 31.34 16.80
N GLY A 152 -3.22 31.71 16.93
CA GLY A 152 -2.09 30.83 16.59
C GLY A 152 -2.19 29.46 17.26
N THR A 153 -2.47 29.42 18.56
CA THR A 153 -2.67 28.15 19.28
C THR A 153 -3.88 27.34 18.77
N ALA A 154 -4.94 28.00 18.28
CA ALA A 154 -6.06 27.29 17.67
C ALA A 154 -5.64 26.66 16.33
N VAL A 155 -4.78 27.32 15.55
CA VAL A 155 -4.20 26.80 14.31
C VAL A 155 -3.25 25.64 14.61
N ASP A 156 -2.34 25.77 15.57
CA ASP A 156 -1.44 24.69 16.01
C ASP A 156 -2.21 23.43 16.45
N ASN A 157 -3.32 23.62 17.18
CA ASN A 157 -4.17 22.52 17.62
C ASN A 157 -4.90 21.85 16.43
N MET A 158 -5.35 22.64 15.45
CA MET A 158 -5.99 22.13 14.23
C MET A 158 -5.01 21.35 13.36
N GLU A 159 -3.77 21.85 13.25
CA GLU A 159 -2.67 21.18 12.58
C GLU A 159 -2.31 19.85 13.26
N THR A 160 -2.09 19.86 14.57
CA THR A 160 -1.76 18.65 15.34
C THR A 160 -2.82 17.56 15.18
N LEU A 161 -4.11 17.94 15.29
CA LEU A 161 -5.21 17.00 15.10
C LEU A 161 -5.27 16.48 13.66
N SER A 162 -5.15 17.38 12.67
CA SER A 162 -5.19 17.00 11.26
C SER A 162 -4.06 16.03 10.91
N ASN A 163 -2.82 16.31 11.31
CA ASN A 163 -1.67 15.44 11.05
C ASN A 163 -1.80 14.08 11.76
N THR A 164 -2.41 14.06 12.94
CA THR A 164 -2.68 12.80 13.66
C THR A 164 -3.68 11.93 12.90
N TYR A 165 -4.78 12.52 12.41
CA TYR A 165 -5.89 11.75 11.84
C TYR A 165 -5.75 11.49 10.35
N MET A 166 -5.26 12.47 9.60
CA MET A 166 -5.05 12.38 8.16
C MET A 166 -3.69 11.80 7.81
N GLY A 167 -2.70 11.90 8.70
CA GLY A 167 -1.45 11.13 8.60
C GLY A 167 -1.64 9.62 8.82
N ARG A 168 -2.80 9.20 9.34
CA ARG A 168 -3.24 7.81 9.55
C ARG A 168 -2.37 6.94 10.45
N GLY A 169 -1.27 7.44 11.00
CA GLY A 169 -0.48 6.83 12.06
C GLY A 169 0.56 5.79 11.61
N ALA A 170 0.54 5.32 10.36
CA ALA A 170 1.53 4.40 9.81
C ALA A 170 1.55 4.48 8.27
N GLY A 171 2.54 3.85 7.63
CA GLY A 171 2.82 4.04 6.21
C GLY A 171 3.49 5.39 5.92
N PRO A 172 3.66 5.73 4.64
CA PRO A 172 4.33 6.95 4.23
C PRO A 172 3.42 8.17 4.41
N THR A 173 4.05 9.32 4.67
CA THR A 173 3.46 10.61 4.35
C THR A 173 3.40 10.73 2.84
N ILE A 174 2.20 10.80 2.29
CA ILE A 174 2.00 10.95 0.84
C ILE A 174 2.31 12.38 0.42
N GLY A 175 1.77 13.36 1.14
CA GLY A 175 1.97 14.75 0.83
C GLY A 175 1.63 15.68 2.00
N SER A 176 1.97 16.95 1.83
CA SER A 176 1.71 18.01 2.79
C SER A 176 1.13 19.26 2.12
N LEU A 177 0.08 19.82 2.74
CA LEU A 177 -0.56 21.08 2.33
C LEU A 177 -0.12 22.20 3.26
N SER A 178 0.61 23.19 2.74
CA SER A 178 1.08 24.32 3.52
C SER A 178 0.44 25.64 3.07
N GLY A 179 0.17 26.53 4.01
CA GLY A 179 -0.44 27.82 3.72
C GLY A 179 -0.55 28.71 4.95
N SER A 180 -1.51 29.64 4.92
CA SER A 180 -1.82 30.47 6.06
C SER A 180 -3.32 30.70 6.20
N ILE A 181 -3.76 30.91 7.43
CA ILE A 181 -5.09 31.36 7.79
C ILE A 181 -4.94 32.62 8.65
N GLY A 182 -5.38 33.77 8.13
CA GLY A 182 -5.04 35.06 8.74
C GLY A 182 -3.53 35.33 8.70
N SER A 183 -2.91 35.56 9.88
CA SER A 183 -1.46 35.74 10.04
C SER A 183 -0.71 34.46 10.42
N GLU A 184 -1.43 33.35 10.64
CA GLU A 184 -0.88 32.11 11.15
C GLU A 184 -0.62 31.15 9.99
N SER A 185 0.57 30.55 9.96
CA SER A 185 0.92 29.52 8.98
C SER A 185 0.45 28.14 9.44
N TYR A 186 0.28 27.23 8.50
CA TYR A 186 0.04 25.82 8.78
C TYR A 186 0.80 24.93 7.79
N THR A 187 1.07 23.69 8.21
CA THR A 187 1.51 22.57 7.37
C THR A 187 0.76 21.30 7.78
N LEU A 188 -0.04 20.79 6.85
CA LEU A 188 -0.96 19.68 7.09
C LEU A 188 -0.58 18.48 6.24
N SER A 189 -0.03 17.45 6.88
CA SER A 189 0.41 16.22 6.23
C SER A 189 -0.69 15.17 6.20
N TYR A 190 -0.73 14.37 5.12
CA TYR A 190 -1.66 13.26 4.97
C TYR A 190 -0.94 11.99 4.51
N GLY A 191 -1.38 10.86 5.07
CA GLY A 191 -0.89 9.53 4.75
C GLY A 191 -1.73 8.84 3.69
N MET A 192 -1.34 7.62 3.35
CA MET A 192 -1.95 6.86 2.29
C MET A 192 -3.42 6.52 2.58
N ALA A 193 -4.37 6.91 1.73
CA ALA A 193 -5.80 6.63 1.91
C ALA A 193 -6.51 6.17 0.63
N ILE A 194 -6.42 6.99 -0.43
CA ILE A 194 -7.03 6.74 -1.72
C ILE A 194 -5.94 6.79 -2.79
N GLY A 195 -6.02 5.89 -3.77
CA GLY A 195 -5.19 5.92 -4.95
C GLY A 195 -5.99 5.60 -6.19
N GLN A 196 -5.29 5.59 -7.31
CA GLN A 196 -5.84 5.29 -8.61
C GLN A 196 -4.81 4.52 -9.41
N LEU A 197 -5.27 3.65 -10.29
CA LEU A 197 -4.44 3.07 -11.33
C LEU A 197 -5.25 2.73 -12.56
N TRP A 198 -4.62 2.79 -13.71
CA TRP A 198 -5.22 2.38 -14.96
C TRP A 198 -4.23 1.69 -15.90
N PHE A 199 -4.77 0.85 -16.76
CA PHE A 199 -4.01 0.05 -17.71
C PHE A 199 -4.23 0.51 -19.14
N ASP A 200 -3.22 0.30 -19.97
CA ASP A 200 -3.29 0.61 -21.38
C ASP A 200 -4.41 -0.19 -22.08
N ASN A 201 -5.28 0.53 -22.78
CA ASN A 201 -6.33 -0.02 -23.62
C ASN A 201 -6.37 0.57 -25.04
N ASP A 202 -5.27 1.16 -25.51
CA ASP A 202 -5.20 1.76 -26.85
C ASP A 202 -5.36 0.73 -28.00
N GLY A 203 -5.32 -0.56 -27.66
CA GLY A 203 -5.47 -1.71 -28.56
C GLY A 203 -4.16 -2.26 -29.11
N SER A 204 -3.02 -1.67 -28.74
CA SER A 204 -1.68 -2.09 -29.16
C SER A 204 -1.05 -3.11 -28.20
N THR A 205 -1.43 -3.08 -26.92
CA THR A 205 -0.90 -4.02 -25.92
C THR A 205 -1.53 -5.41 -26.04
N THR A 206 -0.67 -6.42 -26.24
CA THR A 206 -1.07 -7.83 -26.14
C THR A 206 -0.99 -8.28 -24.69
N TRP A 207 -2.14 -8.27 -24.01
CA TRP A 207 -2.25 -8.63 -22.59
C TRP A 207 -2.36 -10.13 -22.35
N ASN A 208 -1.62 -10.62 -21.35
CA ASN A 208 -1.95 -11.85 -20.62
C ASN A 208 -2.82 -11.50 -19.41
N PHE A 209 -4.10 -11.89 -19.46
CA PHE A 209 -5.06 -11.69 -18.38
C PHE A 209 -5.11 -12.85 -17.38
N ASP A 210 -4.60 -14.04 -17.76
CA ASP A 210 -4.62 -15.20 -16.87
C ASP A 210 -3.38 -15.20 -15.96
N HIS A 211 -3.56 -14.67 -14.74
CA HIS A 211 -2.53 -14.66 -13.71
C HIS A 211 -2.19 -16.05 -13.15
N THR A 212 -2.94 -17.09 -13.52
CA THR A 212 -2.67 -18.48 -13.12
C THR A 212 -1.89 -19.26 -14.18
N ALA A 213 -1.82 -18.74 -15.41
CA ALA A 213 -1.08 -19.37 -16.49
C ALA A 213 0.42 -19.44 -16.16
N THR A 214 1.03 -20.61 -16.33
CA THR A 214 2.48 -20.83 -16.11
C THR A 214 3.32 -20.48 -17.33
N THR A 215 2.69 -20.37 -18.50
CA THR A 215 3.33 -20.00 -19.78
C THR A 215 2.36 -19.15 -20.57
N PHE A 216 2.83 -18.02 -21.08
CA PHE A 216 2.03 -17.07 -21.86
C PHE A 216 2.95 -16.21 -22.73
N THR A 217 2.35 -15.38 -23.58
CA THR A 217 3.03 -14.38 -24.40
C THR A 217 2.45 -13.00 -24.11
N GLY A 218 3.18 -11.94 -24.44
CA GLY A 218 2.73 -10.56 -24.22
C GLY A 218 2.95 -10.08 -22.79
N SER A 219 2.38 -8.93 -22.46
CA SER A 219 2.54 -8.25 -21.18
C SER A 219 1.64 -8.88 -20.11
N ASP A 220 2.17 -9.21 -18.95
CA ASP A 220 1.42 -9.84 -17.85
C ASP A 220 0.69 -8.79 -17.01
N LEU A 221 -0.65 -8.80 -17.03
CA LEU A 221 -1.44 -7.80 -16.30
C LEU A 221 -1.22 -7.86 -14.79
N TYR A 222 -1.05 -9.06 -14.22
CA TYR A 222 -0.76 -9.20 -12.80
C TYR A 222 0.55 -8.51 -12.40
N SER A 223 1.60 -8.67 -13.20
CA SER A 223 2.90 -8.03 -12.96
C SER A 223 2.80 -6.51 -13.02
N VAL A 224 2.09 -5.97 -14.02
CA VAL A 224 1.85 -4.53 -14.12
C VAL A 224 0.99 -4.05 -12.94
N ALA A 225 -0.04 -4.80 -12.56
CA ALA A 225 -0.88 -4.45 -11.42
C ALA A 225 -0.10 -4.41 -10.10
N LEU A 226 0.83 -5.34 -9.85
CA LEU A 226 1.71 -5.26 -8.68
C LEU A 226 2.52 -3.95 -8.70
N HIS A 227 3.11 -3.60 -9.84
CA HIS A 227 3.90 -2.38 -10.02
C HIS A 227 3.06 -1.12 -9.75
N GLU A 228 1.91 -0.98 -10.42
CA GLU A 228 1.07 0.21 -10.26
C GLU A 228 0.42 0.32 -8.88
N ILE A 229 0.11 -0.81 -8.22
CA ILE A 229 -0.40 -0.77 -6.84
C ILE A 229 0.69 -0.30 -5.89
N LEU A 230 1.96 -0.68 -6.09
CA LEU A 230 3.08 -0.19 -5.27
C LEU A 230 3.24 1.33 -5.43
N HIS A 231 3.16 1.86 -6.65
CA HIS A 231 3.07 3.31 -6.87
C HIS A 231 1.88 3.93 -6.16
N ALA A 232 0.70 3.33 -6.31
CA ALA A 232 -0.53 3.82 -5.70
C ALA A 232 -0.53 3.85 -4.17
N ILE A 233 0.38 3.11 -3.51
CA ILE A 233 0.58 3.14 -2.06
C ILE A 233 1.81 3.95 -1.62
N GLY A 234 2.41 4.73 -2.53
CA GLY A 234 3.45 5.73 -2.22
C GLY A 234 4.89 5.33 -2.58
N PHE A 235 5.11 4.16 -3.18
CA PHE A 235 6.43 3.82 -3.72
C PHE A 235 6.73 4.74 -4.91
N GLY A 236 7.85 5.46 -4.92
CA GLY A 236 8.22 6.34 -6.03
C GLY A 236 7.52 7.71 -6.05
N GLU A 237 6.46 7.89 -5.26
CA GLU A 237 5.49 9.00 -5.42
C GLU A 237 5.16 9.73 -4.10
N SER A 238 5.71 9.32 -2.95
CA SER A 238 5.40 9.92 -1.64
C SER A 238 6.50 10.85 -1.13
N GLU A 239 6.14 11.85 -0.31
CA GLU A 239 7.14 12.69 0.40
C GLU A 239 8.14 11.82 1.19
N THR A 240 7.67 10.75 1.85
CA THR A 240 8.57 9.81 2.55
C THR A 240 9.52 9.07 1.61
N TRP A 241 9.12 8.78 0.37
CA TRP A 241 10.03 8.24 -0.64
C TRP A 241 11.10 9.26 -1.00
N GLU A 242 10.71 10.50 -1.30
CA GLU A 242 11.63 11.58 -1.68
C GLU A 242 12.68 11.85 -0.59
N GLU A 243 12.27 11.84 0.68
CA GLU A 243 13.16 11.98 1.84
C GLU A 243 14.21 10.86 1.94
N ASN A 244 13.90 9.68 1.40
CA ASN A 244 14.78 8.51 1.39
C ASN A 244 15.65 8.41 0.14
N VAL A 245 15.55 9.35 -0.82
CA VAL A 245 16.34 9.32 -2.06
C VAL A 245 17.33 10.49 -2.08
N ILE A 246 18.63 10.18 -2.17
CA ILE A 246 19.69 11.17 -2.38
C ILE A 246 20.47 10.82 -3.65
N GLY A 247 20.23 11.57 -4.73
CA GLY A 247 20.74 11.19 -6.05
C GLY A 247 20.16 9.83 -6.44
N ASN A 248 21.03 8.82 -6.60
CA ASN A 248 20.59 7.47 -6.92
C ASN A 248 20.58 6.52 -5.70
N GLU A 249 20.95 7.03 -4.52
CA GLU A 249 21.13 6.22 -3.31
C GLU A 249 19.88 6.25 -2.43
N TRP A 250 19.38 5.05 -2.08
CA TRP A 250 18.33 4.88 -1.07
C TRP A 250 18.91 4.97 0.34
N GLN A 251 18.25 5.72 1.23
CA GLN A 251 18.72 6.02 2.60
C GLN A 251 18.07 5.13 3.67
N GLY A 252 17.07 4.34 3.32
CA GLY A 252 16.35 3.50 4.28
C GLY A 252 17.21 2.38 4.88
N VAL A 253 17.04 2.16 6.18
CA VAL A 253 17.89 1.28 6.99
C VAL A 253 17.63 -0.20 6.71
N THR A 254 16.41 -0.57 6.33
CA THR A 254 16.01 -1.96 6.04
C THR A 254 16.68 -2.42 4.76
N VAL A 255 16.59 -1.62 3.69
CA VAL A 255 17.29 -1.87 2.42
C VAL A 255 18.80 -1.91 2.63
N SER A 256 19.36 -0.93 3.34
CA SER A 256 20.80 -0.88 3.65
C SER A 256 21.28 -2.14 4.36
N GLY A 257 20.47 -2.67 5.29
CA GLY A 257 20.77 -3.92 6.01
C GLY A 257 20.76 -5.17 5.14
N ILE A 258 19.88 -5.22 4.12
CA ILE A 258 19.78 -6.36 3.19
C ILE A 258 20.91 -6.33 2.15
N LEU A 259 21.25 -5.15 1.62
CA LEU A 259 22.25 -5.02 0.56
C LEU A 259 23.68 -5.08 1.09
N GLY A 260 23.94 -4.60 2.32
CA GLY A 260 25.26 -4.63 2.95
C GLY A 260 26.36 -3.92 2.14
N GLY A 261 25.98 -3.05 1.21
CA GLY A 261 26.83 -2.45 0.18
C GLY A 261 26.22 -1.17 -0.36
N SER A 262 26.45 -0.87 -1.64
CA SER A 262 25.85 0.31 -2.29
C SER A 262 24.33 0.20 -2.30
N THR A 263 23.67 1.32 -2.01
CA THR A 263 22.22 1.48 -2.12
C THR A 263 21.85 2.33 -3.33
N ALA A 264 22.72 2.37 -4.35
CA ALA A 264 22.53 3.06 -5.62
C ALA A 264 21.53 2.30 -6.50
N ILE A 265 20.32 2.14 -5.98
CA ILE A 265 19.26 1.30 -6.54
C ILE A 265 18.15 2.10 -7.20
N ILE A 266 18.22 3.43 -7.14
CA ILE A 266 17.22 4.33 -7.73
C ILE A 266 17.60 4.66 -9.17
N ASP A 267 16.61 4.60 -10.06
CA ASP A 267 16.78 4.89 -11.47
C ASP A 267 17.03 6.39 -11.77
N GLY A 268 17.19 6.72 -13.05
CA GLY A 268 17.41 8.11 -13.46
C GLY A 268 16.18 9.02 -13.34
N SER A 269 14.96 8.45 -13.28
CA SER A 269 13.74 9.23 -13.06
C SER A 269 13.53 9.59 -11.59
N GLY A 270 14.01 8.75 -10.67
CA GLY A 270 13.86 8.92 -9.23
C GLY A 270 12.64 8.20 -8.65
N SER A 271 11.76 7.67 -9.49
CA SER A 271 10.49 7.02 -9.07
C SER A 271 10.55 5.50 -9.14
N HIS A 272 11.58 4.93 -9.76
CA HIS A 272 11.71 3.48 -9.93
C HIS A 272 13.00 2.94 -9.33
N LEU A 273 13.07 1.62 -9.23
CA LEU A 273 14.34 0.93 -9.03
C LEU A 273 15.07 0.77 -10.37
N ILE A 274 16.40 0.70 -10.33
CA ILE A 274 17.20 0.52 -11.55
C ILE A 274 16.81 -0.77 -12.30
N GLU A 275 16.91 -0.70 -13.63
CA GLU A 275 16.67 -1.85 -14.50
C GLU A 275 17.57 -3.06 -14.14
N ASN A 276 17.01 -4.26 -14.27
CA ASN A 276 17.65 -5.54 -13.98
C ASN A 276 18.07 -5.72 -12.51
N LEU A 277 17.54 -4.91 -11.58
CA LEU A 277 17.83 -5.09 -10.15
C LEU A 277 17.20 -6.38 -9.64
N MET A 278 18.04 -7.32 -9.22
CA MET A 278 17.59 -8.64 -8.79
C MET A 278 17.37 -8.72 -7.28
N SER A 279 16.32 -9.45 -6.89
CA SER A 279 15.96 -9.71 -5.49
C SER A 279 15.31 -11.09 -5.36
N TRP A 280 15.31 -11.63 -4.13
CA TRP A 280 14.70 -12.93 -3.86
C TRP A 280 13.19 -12.79 -3.75
N THR A 281 12.45 -13.60 -4.49
CA THR A 281 10.98 -13.71 -4.36
C THR A 281 10.57 -14.06 -2.93
N LEU A 282 9.38 -13.63 -2.52
CA LEU A 282 8.85 -13.88 -1.16
C LEU A 282 7.95 -15.11 -1.06
N GLY A 283 7.61 -15.76 -2.18
CA GLY A 283 6.64 -16.85 -2.19
C GLY A 283 5.24 -16.44 -1.72
N ILE A 284 4.90 -15.16 -1.87
CA ILE A 284 3.57 -14.61 -1.63
C ILE A 284 2.81 -14.64 -2.95
N GLY A 285 1.60 -15.18 -2.91
CA GLY A 285 0.70 -15.29 -4.06
C GLY A 285 0.60 -16.68 -4.68
N ALA A 286 -0.52 -16.91 -5.36
CA ALA A 286 -0.78 -18.19 -6.00
C ALA A 286 0.18 -18.43 -7.17
N GLY A 287 0.93 -19.54 -7.12
CA GLY A 287 1.92 -19.87 -8.15
C GLY A 287 3.25 -19.13 -8.01
N ALA A 288 3.42 -18.30 -6.97
CA ALA A 288 4.68 -17.63 -6.70
C ALA A 288 5.81 -18.65 -6.43
N PRO A 289 7.01 -18.45 -7.02
CA PRO A 289 8.17 -19.27 -6.71
C PRO A 289 8.51 -19.25 -5.22
N SER A 290 9.14 -20.32 -4.72
CA SER A 290 9.67 -20.36 -3.35
C SER A 290 10.64 -19.22 -3.07
N THR A 291 10.87 -18.89 -1.79
CA THR A 291 11.73 -17.80 -1.28
C THR A 291 13.22 -17.87 -1.66
N SER A 292 13.58 -18.68 -2.65
CA SER A 292 14.93 -18.93 -3.14
C SER A 292 15.04 -18.83 -4.66
N THR A 293 14.12 -18.11 -5.31
CA THR A 293 14.21 -17.78 -6.73
C THR A 293 14.55 -16.30 -6.88
N LEU A 294 15.63 -16.01 -7.61
CA LEU A 294 16.01 -14.64 -8.01
C LEU A 294 15.13 -14.17 -9.17
N GLN A 295 14.68 -12.93 -9.07
CA GLN A 295 13.87 -12.24 -10.06
C GLN A 295 14.17 -10.74 -10.01
N GLU A 296 13.98 -10.03 -11.11
CA GLU A 296 13.90 -8.56 -11.10
C GLU A 296 12.84 -8.08 -10.11
N VAL A 297 13.16 -7.04 -9.37
CA VAL A 297 12.21 -6.35 -8.48
C VAL A 297 10.97 -5.90 -9.25
N VAL A 298 9.85 -5.79 -8.53
CA VAL A 298 8.57 -5.38 -9.14
C VAL A 298 8.68 -3.96 -9.67
N MET A 299 9.40 -3.09 -8.96
CA MET A 299 9.55 -1.66 -9.29
C MET A 299 10.66 -1.35 -10.30
N ASP A 300 11.10 -2.34 -11.06
CA ASP A 300 11.86 -2.12 -12.30
C ASP A 300 10.91 -1.52 -13.36
N PRO A 301 11.29 -0.43 -14.05
CA PRO A 301 10.41 0.29 -14.97
C PRO A 301 10.09 -0.50 -16.26
N THR A 302 10.69 -1.67 -16.44
CA THR A 302 10.52 -2.51 -17.62
C THR A 302 9.91 -3.87 -17.28
N LEU A 303 9.14 -4.40 -18.23
CA LEU A 303 8.58 -5.75 -18.16
C LEU A 303 8.95 -6.54 -19.41
N THR A 304 9.71 -7.62 -19.23
CA THR A 304 9.98 -8.57 -20.32
C THR A 304 8.69 -9.33 -20.64
N GLN A 305 8.22 -9.25 -21.89
CA GLN A 305 7.02 -9.98 -22.33
C GLN A 305 7.17 -11.50 -22.16
N GLY A 306 6.07 -12.17 -21.81
CA GLY A 306 6.04 -13.61 -21.53
C GLY A 306 6.66 -13.99 -20.18
N THR A 307 6.97 -13.01 -19.33
CA THR A 307 7.45 -13.23 -17.95
C THR A 307 6.49 -12.63 -16.93
N ARG A 308 6.49 -13.18 -15.72
CA ARG A 308 5.69 -12.69 -14.58
C ARG A 308 6.58 -12.30 -13.43
N LYS A 309 6.36 -11.11 -12.86
CA LYS A 309 6.99 -10.61 -11.62
C LYS A 309 6.14 -10.93 -10.40
N TYR A 310 6.82 -11.22 -9.29
CA TYR A 310 6.23 -11.44 -7.97
C TYR A 310 6.96 -10.56 -6.95
N LEU A 311 6.31 -10.26 -5.82
CA LEU A 311 6.90 -9.48 -4.74
C LEU A 311 8.22 -10.11 -4.25
N THR A 312 9.24 -9.28 -4.11
CA THR A 312 10.57 -9.66 -3.69
C THR A 312 10.93 -9.07 -2.34
N LEU A 313 12.03 -9.55 -1.76
CA LEU A 313 12.56 -9.08 -0.48
C LEU A 313 12.84 -7.58 -0.48
N LEU A 314 13.40 -7.05 -1.57
CA LEU A 314 13.69 -5.62 -1.69
C LEU A 314 12.42 -4.76 -1.79
N ASP A 315 11.37 -5.24 -2.47
CA ASP A 315 10.08 -4.54 -2.53
C ASP A 315 9.50 -4.40 -1.10
N ALA A 316 9.53 -5.48 -0.32
CA ALA A 316 9.10 -5.47 1.09
C ALA A 316 10.00 -4.60 1.99
N ALA A 317 11.31 -4.59 1.75
CA ALA A 317 12.25 -3.77 2.51
C ALA A 317 11.97 -2.28 2.34
N ILE A 318 11.72 -1.85 1.10
CA ILE A 318 11.36 -0.47 0.80
C ILE A 318 10.03 -0.10 1.43
N LEU A 319 9.00 -0.95 1.31
CA LEU A 319 7.72 -0.70 1.99
C LEU A 319 7.90 -0.56 3.51
N THR A 320 8.82 -1.32 4.10
CA THR A 320 9.17 -1.19 5.52
C THR A 320 9.85 0.15 5.83
N ASP A 321 10.79 0.58 5.00
CA ASP A 321 11.45 1.89 5.13
C ASP A 321 10.48 3.06 4.89
N LEU A 322 9.44 2.88 4.06
CA LEU A 322 8.33 3.82 3.88
C LEU A 322 7.36 3.84 5.07
N GLY A 323 7.56 3.01 6.10
CA GLY A 323 6.76 3.01 7.31
C GLY A 323 5.59 2.02 7.32
N TYR A 324 5.49 1.13 6.33
CA TYR A 324 4.56 0.00 6.40
C TYR A 324 5.10 -1.12 7.30
N ALA A 325 4.20 -1.88 7.92
CA ALA A 325 4.58 -3.14 8.57
C ALA A 325 4.48 -4.28 7.54
N THR A 326 5.57 -5.00 7.29
CA THR A 326 5.59 -6.13 6.35
C THR A 326 5.71 -7.48 7.07
N VAL A 327 5.08 -8.51 6.51
CA VAL A 327 5.21 -9.92 6.91
C VAL A 327 6.12 -10.61 5.92
N ILE A 328 7.38 -10.79 6.29
CA ILE A 328 8.33 -11.56 5.48
C ILE A 328 8.22 -13.04 5.89
N PRO A 329 7.81 -13.95 4.99
CA PRO A 329 7.75 -15.37 5.30
C PRO A 329 9.15 -15.88 5.66
N GLU A 330 9.31 -16.38 6.88
CA GLU A 330 10.57 -16.97 7.34
C GLU A 330 10.89 -18.21 6.49
N PRO A 331 12.15 -18.41 6.05
CA PRO A 331 12.53 -19.66 5.40
C PRO A 331 12.22 -20.82 6.37
N SER A 332 11.32 -21.70 5.93
CA SER A 332 10.58 -22.67 6.75
C SER A 332 11.33 -23.16 8.01
N ARG A 333 10.85 -22.71 9.18
CA ARG A 333 11.34 -23.10 10.52
C ARG A 333 11.34 -24.63 10.77
N ALA A 334 10.66 -25.40 9.93
CA ALA A 334 10.67 -26.87 9.92
C ALA A 334 12.09 -27.44 9.69
N LEU A 335 12.92 -26.81 8.85
CA LEU A 335 14.30 -27.25 8.63
C LEU A 335 15.20 -26.94 9.85
N LEU A 336 15.04 -25.77 10.47
CA LEU A 336 15.81 -25.37 11.66
C LEU A 336 15.50 -26.28 12.87
N LEU A 337 14.25 -26.68 13.07
CA LEU A 337 13.87 -27.65 14.09
C LEU A 337 14.44 -29.05 13.82
N LEU A 338 14.41 -29.52 12.57
CA LEU A 338 14.98 -30.82 12.19
C LEU A 338 16.50 -30.88 12.37
N PHE A 339 17.24 -29.82 12.02
CA PHE A 339 18.68 -29.72 12.31
C PHE A 339 18.98 -29.65 13.81
N GLY A 340 18.15 -28.95 14.59
CA GLY A 340 18.25 -28.89 16.04
C GLY A 340 18.11 -30.28 16.70
N PHE A 341 17.15 -31.10 16.27
CA PHE A 341 16.97 -32.47 16.76
C PHE A 341 18.09 -33.42 16.30
N ALA A 342 18.62 -33.27 15.08
CA ALA A 342 19.74 -34.09 14.59
C ALA A 342 21.05 -33.81 15.36
N LEU A 343 21.32 -32.55 15.72
CA LEU A 343 22.46 -32.15 16.56
C LEU A 343 22.33 -32.65 18.01
N LEU A 344 21.12 -32.67 18.57
CA LEU A 344 20.87 -33.23 19.90
C LEU A 344 20.98 -34.76 19.93
N HIS A 345 20.58 -35.45 18.85
CA HIS A 345 20.66 -36.91 18.78
C HIS A 345 22.10 -37.42 18.57
N THR A 346 22.93 -36.67 17.83
CA THR A 346 24.35 -36.99 17.64
C THR A 346 25.20 -36.69 18.88
N ARG A 347 24.83 -35.69 19.68
CA ARG A 347 25.50 -35.38 20.96
C ARG A 347 25.18 -36.37 22.07
N ARG A 348 24.03 -37.05 22.00
CA ARG A 348 23.61 -38.08 22.98
C ARG A 348 24.17 -39.49 22.69
N ARG A 349 24.87 -39.66 21.57
CA ARG A 349 25.50 -40.91 21.11
C ARG A 349 27.04 -40.90 21.17
N ARG A 350 27.63 -39.92 21.86
CA ARG A 350 29.05 -39.91 22.24
C ARG A 350 29.18 -40.06 23.75
#